data_AF-A0ABD7C3G3-F1
#
_entry.id   AF-A0ABD7C3G3-F1
#
_cell.length_a   1.000
_cell.length_b   1.000
_cell.length_c   1.000
_cell.angle_alpha   90.00
_cell.angle_beta   90.00
_cell.angle_gamma   90.00
#
_symmetry.space_group_name_H-M   'P 1'
#
loop_
_entity.id
_entity.type
_entity.pdbx_description
1 polymer ?
#
loop_
_entity_poly.entity_id
_entity_poly.type
_entity_poly.pdbx_seq_one_letter_code
_entity_poly.pdbx_strand_id
1 'polypeptide(L)'
;MTRTSKVVSALAANDLADGVFCVNVAFTKMDGVVVSKEVRVASGGFFQWISSVSEMKGFATVFAFCIAVVVGVVIWMIPSEQRSVSAAMSVVQTGAVVVGLLSLVLIARQIRTTAAQAAHTAAINSALTYHQYFGDLITVQVRRQLSHVSNTCGFSDARKKGEPMDDNAVKCIKRSPNHDAVVAQYLDEFEEFCGAIHAKLLNEDYAYGLEATRIIRTWAVFKPYILATRKETEDFRTYVELERIAGSWTERRKAEDTKEANAKLNRDAANGIQSVVPGG
;
A
#
# COMPACT_ATOMS: atom_id res chain seq x y z
N MET A 1 -15.95 -27.45 2.48
CA MET A 1 -14.81 -26.56 2.79
C MET A 1 -15.35 -25.39 3.59
N THR A 2 -15.07 -25.38 4.90
CA THR A 2 -15.64 -24.46 5.89
C THR A 2 -14.97 -23.10 5.81
N ARG A 3 -15.77 -22.07 5.53
CA ARG A 3 -15.35 -20.65 5.49
C ARG A 3 -14.92 -20.25 6.90
N THR A 4 -13.64 -19.94 7.11
CA THR A 4 -13.13 -19.41 8.37
C THR A 4 -13.67 -17.99 8.59
N SER A 5 -14.72 -17.87 9.40
CA SER A 5 -15.15 -16.59 9.97
C SER A 5 -14.14 -16.16 11.04
N LYS A 6 -13.49 -15.00 10.83
CA LYS A 6 -12.61 -14.38 11.83
C LYS A 6 -13.45 -13.57 12.80
N VAL A 7 -13.71 -14.12 13.99
CA VAL A 7 -14.25 -13.34 15.11
C VAL A 7 -13.07 -12.88 15.97
N VAL A 8 -12.81 -11.58 15.99
CA VAL A 8 -11.82 -10.96 16.89
C VAL A 8 -12.56 -10.57 18.16
N SER A 9 -12.51 -11.40 19.19
CA SER A 9 -12.97 -11.04 20.53
C SER A 9 -11.79 -10.46 21.32
N ALA A 10 -11.89 -9.19 21.69
CA ALA A 10 -10.92 -8.55 22.58
C ALA A 10 -11.11 -9.10 24.01
N LEU A 11 -10.11 -9.81 24.52
CA LEU A 11 -10.08 -10.35 25.88
C LEU A 11 -9.14 -9.54 26.77
N ALA A 12 -9.56 -9.41 28.03
CA ALA A 12 -9.00 -8.53 29.05
C ALA A 12 -7.48 -8.65 29.23
N ALA A 13 -6.83 -7.50 29.36
CA ALA A 13 -5.43 -7.39 29.75
C ALA A 13 -5.31 -7.76 31.24
N ASN A 14 -4.57 -8.82 31.54
CA ASN A 14 -4.13 -9.11 32.91
C ASN A 14 -2.75 -8.53 33.12
N ASP A 15 -2.64 -7.62 34.08
CA ASP A 15 -1.41 -6.97 34.49
C ASP A 15 -0.57 -7.97 35.28
N LEU A 16 0.52 -8.46 34.68
CA LEU A 16 1.53 -9.29 35.34
C LEU A 16 2.74 -8.40 35.66
N ALA A 17 3.23 -8.52 36.90
CA ALA A 17 4.15 -7.59 37.57
C ALA A 17 5.54 -7.36 36.91
N ASP A 18 5.82 -7.95 35.75
CA ASP A 18 7.09 -7.85 35.04
C ASP A 18 7.03 -7.00 33.75
N GLY A 19 5.96 -6.22 33.54
CA GLY A 19 5.87 -5.29 32.40
C GLY A 19 5.81 -5.98 31.03
N VAL A 20 5.47 -7.27 30.99
CA VAL A 20 5.25 -8.04 29.76
C VAL A 20 3.77 -8.01 29.43
N PHE A 21 3.39 -7.21 28.42
CA PHE A 21 2.05 -7.27 27.85
C PHE A 21 1.91 -8.50 26.96
N CYS A 22 1.33 -9.57 27.50
CA CYS A 22 0.95 -10.74 26.72
C CYS A 22 -0.43 -10.50 26.09
N VAL A 23 -0.48 -10.16 24.81
CA VAL A 23 -1.73 -10.18 24.04
C VAL A 23 -1.94 -11.60 23.53
N ASN A 24 -2.81 -12.36 24.21
CA ASN A 24 -3.23 -13.67 23.72
C ASN A 24 -4.24 -13.50 22.60
N VAL A 25 -3.80 -13.68 21.35
CA VAL A 25 -4.70 -13.77 20.20
C VAL A 25 -5.09 -15.24 20.02
N ALA A 26 -6.27 -15.61 20.51
CA ALA A 26 -6.81 -16.95 20.31
C ALA A 26 -7.43 -17.03 18.90
N PHE A 27 -6.95 -17.97 18.09
CA PHE A 27 -7.56 -18.31 16.81
C PHE A 27 -8.36 -19.60 16.97
N THR A 28 -9.69 -19.48 16.97
CA THR A 28 -10.57 -20.66 17.01
C THR A 28 -10.71 -21.22 15.60
N LYS A 29 -10.11 -22.38 15.34
CA LYS A 29 -10.36 -23.16 14.13
C LYS A 29 -11.59 -24.05 14.38
N MET A 30 -12.49 -24.18 13.39
CA MET A 30 -13.74 -24.95 13.53
C MET A 30 -13.58 -26.46 13.81
N ASP A 31 -12.35 -26.97 13.86
CA ASP A 31 -12.05 -28.40 14.10
C ASP A 31 -11.66 -28.70 15.56
N GLY A 32 -11.93 -27.80 16.51
CA GLY A 32 -11.67 -28.01 17.95
C GLY A 32 -10.20 -27.95 18.38
N VAL A 33 -9.26 -27.73 17.45
CA VAL A 33 -7.83 -27.54 17.76
C VAL A 33 -7.55 -26.05 17.93
N VAL A 34 -7.37 -25.63 19.19
CA VAL A 34 -6.92 -24.27 19.54
C VAL A 34 -5.43 -24.19 19.27
N VAL A 35 -5.04 -23.46 18.23
CA VAL A 35 -3.63 -23.11 17.99
C VAL A 35 -3.38 -21.77 18.67
N SER A 36 -2.88 -21.80 19.91
CA SER A 36 -2.36 -20.59 20.56
C SER A 36 -1.01 -20.27 19.96
N LYS A 37 -0.95 -19.20 19.15
CA LYS A 37 0.32 -18.62 18.73
C LYS A 37 0.64 -17.51 19.69
N GLU A 38 1.59 -17.76 20.61
CA GLU A 38 2.11 -16.76 21.53
C GLU A 38 2.88 -15.72 20.70
N VAL A 39 2.20 -14.64 20.29
CA VAL A 39 2.86 -13.49 19.69
C VAL A 39 3.50 -12.72 20.84
N ARG A 40 4.74 -13.06 21.15
CA ARG A 40 5.60 -12.22 21.99
C ARG A 40 5.87 -10.96 21.19
N VAL A 41 5.00 -9.96 21.34
CA VAL A 41 5.35 -8.58 21.02
C VAL A 41 6.47 -8.26 21.99
N ALA A 42 7.72 -8.40 21.52
CA ALA A 42 8.87 -8.03 22.32
C ALA A 42 8.65 -6.58 22.75
N SER A 43 8.48 -6.36 24.04
CA SER A 43 8.54 -5.05 24.70
C SER A 43 9.94 -4.43 24.60
N GLY A 44 10.68 -4.75 23.52
CA GLY A 44 11.99 -4.23 23.21
C GLY A 44 11.98 -2.72 22.98
N GLY A 45 10.82 -2.11 22.74
CA GLY A 45 10.69 -0.65 22.66
C GLY A 45 11.04 0.05 23.99
N PHE A 46 10.63 -0.48 25.14
CA PHE A 46 10.87 0.17 26.43
C PHE A 46 12.30 -0.09 26.94
N PHE A 47 12.81 -1.31 26.76
CA PHE A 47 14.18 -1.65 27.15
C PHE A 47 15.26 -1.08 26.20
N GLN A 48 15.02 -0.99 24.88
CA GLN A 48 15.90 -0.21 23.98
C GLN A 48 15.80 1.29 24.25
N TRP A 49 14.64 1.80 24.65
CA TRP A 49 14.51 3.20 25.06
C TRP A 49 15.33 3.47 26.33
N ILE A 50 15.32 2.58 27.33
CA ILE A 50 16.14 2.73 28.54
C ILE A 50 17.65 2.62 28.24
N SER A 51 18.09 1.72 27.35
CA SER A 51 19.50 1.68 26.94
C SER A 51 19.90 2.91 26.13
N SER A 52 19.02 3.42 25.27
CA SER A 52 19.19 4.70 24.56
C SER A 52 19.27 5.90 25.51
N VAL A 53 18.52 5.90 26.61
CA VAL A 53 18.61 6.96 27.65
C VAL A 53 19.98 6.96 28.32
N SER A 54 20.65 5.81 28.44
CA SER A 54 22.02 5.75 28.98
C SER A 54 23.06 6.33 28.01
N GLU A 55 22.90 6.15 26.70
CA GLU A 55 23.76 6.77 25.68
C GLU A 55 23.46 8.27 25.51
N MET A 56 22.20 8.68 25.63
CA MET A 56 21.81 10.10 25.60
C MET A 56 22.45 10.89 26.74
N LYS A 57 22.67 10.28 27.91
CA LYS A 57 23.39 10.93 29.03
C LYS A 57 24.82 11.29 28.64
N GLY A 58 25.50 10.42 27.90
CA GLY A 58 26.87 10.67 27.39
C GLY A 58 26.90 11.78 26.34
N PHE A 59 25.96 11.75 25.39
CA PHE A 59 25.87 12.82 24.39
C PHE A 59 25.54 14.18 25.01
N ALA A 60 24.58 14.23 25.94
CA ALA A 60 24.19 15.46 26.62
C ALA A 60 25.34 16.06 27.44
N THR A 61 26.14 15.22 28.12
CA THR A 61 27.32 15.70 28.86
C THR A 61 28.40 16.24 27.93
N VAL A 62 28.72 15.54 26.83
CA VAL A 62 29.69 16.02 25.83
C VAL A 62 29.22 17.32 25.19
N PHE A 63 27.93 17.41 24.82
CA PHE A 63 27.36 18.61 24.20
C PHE A 63 27.36 19.81 25.16
N ALA A 64 26.94 19.62 26.42
CA ALA A 64 26.99 20.65 27.44
C ALA A 64 28.42 21.13 27.70
N PHE A 65 29.39 20.21 27.73
CA PHE A 65 30.81 20.54 27.87
C PHE A 65 31.32 21.37 26.69
N CYS A 66 31.01 20.99 25.45
CA CYS A 66 31.37 21.76 24.26
C CYS A 66 30.80 23.19 24.29
N ILE A 67 29.54 23.34 24.68
CA ILE A 67 28.92 24.67 24.83
C ILE A 67 29.67 25.48 25.90
N ALA A 68 29.95 24.89 27.06
CA ALA A 68 30.67 25.57 28.14
C ALA A 68 32.08 26.03 27.72
N VAL A 69 32.81 25.20 26.97
CA VAL A 69 34.13 25.54 26.42
C VAL A 69 34.02 26.71 25.42
N VAL A 70 33.08 26.66 24.48
CA VAL A 70 32.88 27.72 23.49
C VAL A 70 32.51 29.04 24.18
N VAL A 71 31.58 29.01 25.14
CA VAL A 71 31.20 30.20 25.92
C VAL A 71 32.40 30.75 26.70
N GLY A 72 33.19 29.88 27.34
CA GLY A 72 34.40 30.27 28.07
C GLY A 72 35.44 30.95 27.17
N VAL A 73 35.68 30.41 25.97
CA VAL A 73 36.59 31.00 24.97
C VAL A 73 36.08 32.37 24.51
N VAL A 74 34.79 32.51 24.21
CA VAL A 74 34.21 33.79 23.77
C VAL A 74 34.32 34.86 24.87
N ILE A 75 34.06 34.51 26.14
CA ILE A 75 34.24 35.42 27.28
C ILE A 75 35.72 35.81 27.44
N TRP A 76 36.64 34.86 27.26
CA TRP A 76 38.08 35.12 27.38
C TRP A 76 38.59 36.09 26.29
N MET A 77 38.02 36.05 25.08
CA MET A 77 38.37 36.97 23.99
C MET A 77 37.90 38.43 24.22
N ILE A 78 37.05 38.69 25.23
CA ILE A 78 36.66 40.07 25.60
C ILE A 78 37.85 40.75 26.31
N PRO A 79 38.28 41.95 25.86
CA PRO A 79 39.35 42.72 26.51
C PRO A 79 39.10 42.89 28.00
N SER A 80 40.14 42.74 28.83
CA SER A 80 40.03 42.73 30.30
C SER A 80 39.36 43.98 30.88
N GLU A 81 39.52 45.13 30.22
CA GLU A 81 38.92 46.42 30.62
C GLU A 81 37.40 46.47 30.44
N GLN A 82 36.82 45.57 29.63
CA GLN A 82 35.38 45.53 29.29
C GLN A 82 34.66 44.30 29.84
N ARG A 83 35.31 43.49 30.70
CA ARG A 83 34.72 42.30 31.32
C ARG A 83 33.76 42.67 32.45
N SER A 84 32.61 43.22 32.10
CA SER A 84 31.50 43.39 33.04
C SER A 84 30.67 42.11 33.13
N VAL A 85 30.07 41.85 34.30
CA VAL A 85 29.16 40.71 34.51
C VAL A 85 27.97 40.78 33.54
N SER A 86 27.51 41.99 33.21
CA SER A 86 26.41 42.20 32.25
C SER A 86 26.79 41.79 30.82
N ALA A 87 28.03 42.05 30.39
CA ALA A 87 28.53 41.61 29.08
C ALA A 87 28.68 40.08 29.01
N ALA A 88 29.10 39.44 30.11
CA ALA A 88 29.14 37.98 30.16
C ALA A 88 27.74 37.35 30.06
N MET A 89 26.75 37.91 30.76
CA MET A 89 25.37 37.43 30.73
C MET A 89 24.71 37.58 29.36
N SER A 90 24.97 38.68 28.64
CA SER A 90 24.42 38.87 27.29
C SER A 90 24.98 37.84 26.30
N VAL A 91 26.27 37.52 26.37
CA VAL A 91 26.90 36.47 25.55
C VAL A 91 26.25 35.11 25.82
N VAL A 92 26.04 34.75 27.09
CA VAL A 92 25.36 33.50 27.48
C VAL A 92 23.93 33.45 26.93
N GLN A 93 23.18 34.55 27.07
CA GLN A 93 21.80 34.64 26.59
C GLN A 93 21.72 34.51 25.06
N THR A 94 22.58 35.21 24.31
CA THR A 94 22.64 35.09 22.84
C THR A 94 23.03 33.67 22.42
N GLY A 95 23.99 33.06 23.11
CA GLY A 95 24.39 31.67 22.87
C GLY A 95 23.22 30.70 23.06
N ALA A 96 22.47 30.85 24.15
CA ALA A 96 21.29 30.02 24.42
C ALA A 96 20.21 30.16 23.33
N VAL A 97 19.94 31.39 22.85
CA VAL A 97 18.98 31.64 21.76
C VAL A 97 19.44 31.00 20.45
N VAL A 98 20.72 31.15 20.08
CA VAL A 98 21.27 30.57 18.85
C VAL A 98 21.23 29.03 18.90
N VAL A 99 21.60 28.44 20.04
CA VAL A 99 21.51 26.97 20.25
C VAL A 99 20.06 26.50 20.17
N GLY A 100 19.12 27.23 20.77
CA GLY A 100 17.69 26.94 20.69
C GLY A 100 17.15 26.98 19.26
N LEU A 101 17.50 28.02 18.49
CA LEU A 101 17.11 28.14 17.08
C LEU A 101 17.72 27.04 16.22
N LEU A 102 19.00 26.71 16.42
CA LEU A 102 19.66 25.63 15.71
C LEU A 102 18.99 24.29 16.01
N SER A 103 18.63 24.03 17.28
CA SER A 103 17.89 22.83 17.68
C SER A 103 16.55 22.72 16.96
N LEU A 104 15.77 23.80 16.88
CA LEU A 104 14.52 23.83 16.13
C LEU A 104 14.72 23.54 14.64
N VAL A 105 15.78 24.09 14.03
CA VAL A 105 16.13 23.82 12.62
C VAL A 105 16.49 22.35 12.40
N LEU A 106 17.26 21.74 13.31
CA LEU A 106 17.63 20.33 13.23
C LEU A 106 16.41 19.41 13.39
N ILE A 107 15.52 19.70 14.35
CA ILE A 107 14.25 18.98 14.52
C ILE A 107 13.39 19.10 13.25
N ALA A 108 13.29 20.29 12.66
CA ALA A 108 12.53 20.48 11.42
C ALA A 108 13.12 19.66 10.26
N ARG A 109 14.45 19.57 10.14
CA ARG A 109 15.10 18.69 9.15
C ARG A 109 14.83 17.22 9.43
N GLN A 110 14.91 16.80 10.69
CA GLN A 110 14.64 15.43 11.11
C GLN A 110 13.19 15.03 10.81
N ILE A 111 12.21 15.90 11.07
CA ILE A 111 10.80 15.65 10.74
C ILE A 111 10.63 15.45 9.24
N ARG A 112 11.31 16.25 8.40
CA ARG A 112 11.24 16.11 6.93
C ARG A 112 11.84 14.79 6.44
N THR A 113 12.99 14.39 6.99
CA THR A 113 13.62 13.11 6.63
C THR A 113 12.75 11.92 7.08
N THR A 114 12.18 11.99 8.28
CA THR A 114 11.27 10.97 8.81
C THR A 114 9.99 10.89 7.96
N ALA A 115 9.42 12.02 7.53
CA ALA A 115 8.26 12.04 6.65
C ALA A 115 8.55 11.39 5.28
N ALA A 116 9.72 11.67 4.69
CA ALA A 116 10.14 11.04 3.44
C ALA A 116 10.32 9.51 3.60
N GLN A 117 10.92 9.07 4.71
CA GLN A 117 11.12 7.66 5.00
C GLN A 117 9.79 6.94 5.29
N ALA A 118 8.86 7.60 5.98
CA ALA A 118 7.51 7.08 6.21
C ALA A 118 6.75 6.89 4.90
N ALA A 119 6.81 7.86 3.98
CA ALA A 119 6.21 7.75 2.65
C ALA A 119 6.78 6.58 1.84
N HIS A 120 8.11 6.42 1.85
CA HIS A 120 8.77 5.29 1.18
C HIS A 120 8.39 3.94 1.78
N THR A 121 8.34 3.85 3.12
CA THR A 121 7.93 2.63 3.83
C THR A 121 6.46 2.29 3.54
N ALA A 122 5.59 3.29 3.50
CA ALA A 122 4.19 3.10 3.13
C ALA A 122 4.04 2.56 1.70
N ALA A 123 4.84 3.06 0.76
CA ALA A 123 4.85 2.57 -0.62
C ALA A 123 5.29 1.09 -0.68
N ILE A 124 6.39 0.73 -0.01
CA ILE A 124 6.86 -0.67 0.03
C ILE A 124 5.82 -1.57 0.71
N ASN A 125 5.26 -1.14 1.84
CA ASN A 125 4.25 -1.92 2.56
C ASN A 125 3.02 -2.16 1.69
N SER A 126 2.57 -1.17 0.91
CA SER A 126 1.44 -1.34 0.00
C SER A 126 1.72 -2.39 -1.10
N ALA A 127 2.95 -2.43 -1.63
CA ALA A 127 3.36 -3.45 -2.59
C ALA A 127 3.49 -4.84 -1.94
N LEU A 128 3.95 -4.91 -0.69
CA LEU A 128 4.04 -6.17 0.05
C LEU A 128 2.64 -6.72 0.38
N THR A 129 1.70 -5.85 0.78
CA THR A 129 0.29 -6.20 1.03
C THR A 129 -0.33 -6.85 -0.21
N TYR A 130 -0.04 -6.35 -1.42
CA TYR A 130 -0.48 -6.98 -2.66
C TYR A 130 -0.05 -8.45 -2.71
N HIS A 131 1.24 -8.75 -2.54
CA HIS A 131 1.72 -10.14 -2.65
C HIS A 131 1.24 -11.05 -1.52
N GLN A 132 1.02 -10.49 -0.32
CA GLN A 132 0.53 -11.25 0.83
C GLN A 132 -0.94 -11.66 0.70
N TYR A 133 -1.80 -10.78 0.18
CA TYR A 133 -3.24 -11.01 0.14
C TYR A 133 -3.78 -11.33 -1.25
N PHE A 134 -3.13 -10.83 -2.30
CA PHE A 134 -3.58 -10.91 -3.69
C PHE A 134 -2.53 -11.48 -4.65
N GLY A 135 -1.47 -12.12 -4.12
CA GLY A 135 -0.41 -12.73 -4.94
C GLY A 135 -0.93 -13.79 -5.92
N ASP A 136 -1.99 -14.52 -5.53
CA ASP A 136 -2.79 -15.34 -6.43
C ASP A 136 -4.24 -14.83 -6.42
N LEU A 137 -4.46 -13.69 -7.10
CA LEU A 137 -5.75 -13.00 -7.17
C LEU A 137 -6.91 -13.96 -7.44
N ILE A 138 -6.72 -14.86 -8.42
CA ILE A 138 -7.68 -15.93 -8.72
C ILE A 138 -7.04 -17.28 -8.51
N THR A 139 -7.54 -17.99 -7.50
CA THR A 139 -7.04 -19.32 -7.15
C THR A 139 -7.11 -20.27 -8.34
N VAL A 140 -6.13 -21.16 -8.44
CA VAL A 140 -6.07 -22.18 -9.50
C VAL A 140 -7.34 -23.02 -9.57
N GLN A 141 -7.98 -23.29 -8.43
CA GLN A 141 -9.22 -24.06 -8.36
C GLN A 141 -10.40 -23.32 -9.02
N VAL A 142 -10.64 -22.06 -8.64
CA VAL A 142 -11.71 -21.23 -9.22
C VAL A 142 -11.49 -21.07 -10.72
N ARG A 143 -10.24 -20.88 -11.16
CA ARG A 143 -9.90 -20.79 -12.59
C ARG A 143 -10.25 -22.05 -13.38
N ARG A 144 -10.02 -23.24 -12.81
CA ARG A 144 -10.37 -24.54 -13.42
C ARG A 144 -11.88 -24.73 -13.49
N GLN A 145 -12.60 -24.42 -12.41
CA GLN A 145 -14.07 -24.48 -12.38
C GLN A 145 -14.67 -23.53 -13.40
N LEU A 146 -14.20 -22.28 -13.45
CA LEU A 146 -14.65 -21.31 -14.45
C LEU A 146 -14.34 -21.77 -15.87
N SER A 147 -13.19 -22.42 -16.11
CA SER A 147 -12.87 -22.99 -17.42
C SER A 147 -13.90 -24.03 -17.85
N HIS A 148 -14.30 -24.91 -16.92
CA HIS A 148 -15.35 -25.89 -17.18
C HIS A 148 -16.69 -25.21 -17.52
N VAL A 149 -17.14 -24.27 -16.69
CA VAL A 149 -18.38 -23.49 -16.93
C VAL A 149 -18.32 -22.74 -18.27
N SER A 150 -17.17 -22.16 -18.63
CA SER A 150 -17.00 -21.43 -19.89
C SER A 150 -17.09 -22.29 -21.13
N ASN A 151 -16.67 -23.55 -21.04
CA ASN A 151 -16.83 -24.51 -22.12
C ASN A 151 -18.27 -24.99 -22.20
N THR A 152 -18.88 -25.32 -21.07
CA THR A 152 -20.27 -25.82 -20.99
C THR A 152 -21.28 -24.79 -21.46
N CYS A 153 -21.10 -23.51 -21.10
CA CYS A 153 -22.01 -22.43 -21.50
C CYS A 153 -21.55 -21.68 -22.76
N GLY A 154 -20.52 -22.15 -23.46
CA GLY A 154 -20.16 -21.64 -24.79
C GLY A 154 -19.56 -20.23 -24.82
N PHE A 155 -18.93 -19.76 -23.74
CA PHE A 155 -18.29 -18.43 -23.68
C PHE A 155 -16.76 -18.47 -23.54
N SER A 156 -16.13 -19.64 -23.71
CA SER A 156 -14.66 -19.78 -23.69
C SER A 156 -13.97 -18.86 -24.70
N ASP A 157 -14.51 -18.71 -25.91
CA ASP A 157 -13.87 -17.89 -26.96
C ASP A 157 -14.02 -16.39 -26.69
N ALA A 158 -15.18 -15.95 -26.22
CA ALA A 158 -15.39 -14.57 -25.74
C ALA A 158 -14.39 -14.25 -24.62
N ARG A 159 -14.23 -15.18 -23.66
CA ARG A 159 -13.21 -15.07 -22.61
C ARG A 159 -11.81 -14.98 -23.19
N LYS A 160 -11.44 -15.78 -24.21
CA LYS A 160 -10.11 -15.75 -24.86
C LYS A 160 -9.80 -14.43 -25.56
N LYS A 161 -10.79 -13.83 -26.20
CA LYS A 161 -10.66 -12.57 -26.96
C LYS A 161 -10.85 -11.32 -26.08
N GLY A 162 -11.49 -11.47 -24.92
CA GLY A 162 -11.89 -10.34 -24.10
C GLY A 162 -13.14 -9.63 -24.62
N GLU A 163 -14.00 -10.37 -25.30
CA GLU A 163 -15.27 -9.89 -25.85
C GLU A 163 -16.41 -10.17 -24.87
N PRO A 164 -17.49 -9.37 -24.88
CA PRO A 164 -18.68 -9.65 -24.08
C PRO A 164 -19.25 -11.03 -24.36
N MET A 165 -19.70 -11.73 -23.31
CA MET A 165 -20.41 -13.00 -23.48
C MET A 165 -21.80 -12.78 -24.10
N ASP A 166 -22.24 -13.76 -24.87
CA ASP A 166 -23.58 -13.76 -25.49
C ASP A 166 -24.69 -14.02 -24.45
N ASP A 167 -25.91 -13.56 -24.77
CA ASP A 167 -27.09 -13.72 -23.91
C ASP A 167 -27.43 -15.19 -23.65
N ASN A 168 -27.13 -16.09 -24.60
CA ASN A 168 -27.32 -17.52 -24.42
C ASN A 168 -26.39 -18.09 -23.33
N ALA A 169 -25.16 -17.58 -23.24
CA ALA A 169 -24.22 -17.96 -22.18
C ALA A 169 -24.71 -17.48 -20.81
N VAL A 170 -25.21 -16.24 -20.74
CA VAL A 170 -25.81 -15.68 -19.51
C VAL A 170 -26.98 -16.54 -19.04
N LYS A 171 -27.91 -16.88 -19.94
CA LYS A 171 -29.03 -17.77 -19.64
C LYS A 171 -28.57 -19.16 -19.17
N CYS A 172 -27.53 -19.72 -19.81
CA CYS A 172 -26.95 -21.01 -19.41
C CYS A 172 -26.37 -20.98 -18.00
N ILE A 173 -25.65 -19.91 -17.63
CA ILE A 173 -25.09 -19.74 -16.28
C ILE A 173 -26.24 -19.67 -15.27
N LYS A 174 -27.21 -18.77 -15.50
CA LYS A 174 -28.35 -18.52 -14.59
C LYS A 174 -29.27 -19.72 -14.40
N ARG A 175 -29.37 -20.62 -15.39
CA ARG A 175 -30.19 -21.83 -15.30
C ARG A 175 -29.64 -22.86 -14.31
N SER A 176 -28.33 -22.81 -14.02
CA SER A 176 -27.65 -23.77 -13.16
C SER A 176 -27.07 -23.06 -11.94
N PRO A 177 -27.62 -23.29 -10.73
CA PRO A 177 -27.10 -22.70 -9.50
C PRO A 177 -25.61 -22.96 -9.27
N ASN A 178 -25.10 -24.11 -9.73
CA ASN A 178 -23.67 -24.44 -9.64
C ASN A 178 -22.82 -23.57 -10.58
N HIS A 179 -23.31 -23.26 -11.79
CA HIS A 179 -22.58 -22.38 -12.71
C HIS A 179 -22.59 -20.94 -12.22
N ASP A 180 -23.75 -20.47 -11.76
CA ASP A 180 -23.93 -19.14 -11.18
C ASP A 180 -22.99 -18.95 -9.98
N ALA A 181 -22.94 -19.90 -9.05
CA ALA A 181 -22.04 -19.86 -7.89
C ALA A 181 -20.55 -19.78 -8.27
N VAL A 182 -20.11 -20.52 -9.30
CA VAL A 182 -18.71 -20.49 -9.77
C VAL A 182 -18.37 -19.13 -10.41
N VAL A 183 -19.28 -18.57 -11.20
CA VAL A 183 -19.07 -17.26 -11.82
C VAL A 183 -19.10 -16.14 -10.78
N ALA A 184 -20.03 -16.19 -9.83
CA ALA A 184 -20.10 -15.26 -8.70
C ALA A 184 -18.81 -15.30 -7.87
N GLN A 185 -18.35 -16.50 -7.47
CA GLN A 185 -17.10 -16.65 -6.71
C GLN A 185 -15.89 -16.04 -7.45
N TYR A 186 -15.80 -16.25 -8.76
CA TYR A 186 -14.73 -15.65 -9.57
C TYR A 186 -14.80 -14.12 -9.61
N LEU A 187 -16.01 -13.55 -9.72
CA LEU A 187 -16.20 -12.09 -9.74
C LEU A 187 -16.00 -11.47 -8.36
N ASP A 188 -16.37 -12.17 -7.28
CA ASP A 188 -16.18 -11.71 -5.90
C ASP A 188 -14.69 -11.51 -5.58
N GLU A 189 -13.80 -12.39 -6.07
CA GLU A 189 -12.34 -12.23 -5.90
C GLU A 189 -11.82 -10.95 -6.59
N PHE A 190 -12.36 -10.59 -7.76
CA PHE A 190 -12.03 -9.31 -8.42
C PHE A 190 -12.66 -8.10 -7.73
N GLU A 191 -13.89 -8.22 -7.23
CA GLU A 191 -14.57 -7.15 -6.51
C GLU A 191 -13.85 -6.80 -5.21
N GLU A 192 -13.42 -7.80 -4.44
CA GLU A 192 -12.63 -7.61 -3.22
C GLU A 192 -11.32 -6.87 -3.50
N PHE A 193 -10.62 -7.26 -4.57
CA PHE A 193 -9.39 -6.61 -4.99
C PHE A 193 -9.61 -5.15 -5.46
N CYS A 194 -10.61 -4.90 -6.30
CA CYS A 194 -10.97 -3.56 -6.74
C CYS A 194 -11.41 -2.68 -5.56
N GLY A 195 -12.14 -3.25 -4.59
CA GLY A 195 -12.50 -2.58 -3.34
C GLY A 195 -11.28 -2.20 -2.50
N ALA A 196 -10.26 -3.06 -2.41
CA ALA A 196 -9.01 -2.76 -1.72
C ALA A 196 -8.23 -1.61 -2.36
N ILE A 197 -8.24 -1.50 -3.70
CA ILE A 197 -7.66 -0.37 -4.44
C ILE A 197 -8.45 0.90 -4.13
N HIS A 198 -9.78 0.86 -4.19
CA HIS A 198 -10.63 2.01 -3.89
C HIS A 198 -10.37 2.52 -2.47
N ALA A 199 -10.31 1.62 -1.50
CA ALA A 199 -10.05 1.92 -0.10
C ALA A 199 -8.61 2.39 0.17
N LYS A 200 -7.77 2.54 -0.87
CA LYS A 200 -6.36 2.96 -0.79
C LYS A 200 -5.50 2.04 0.10
N LEU A 201 -5.90 0.79 0.23
CA LEU A 201 -5.10 -0.26 0.89
C LEU A 201 -3.99 -0.77 -0.02
N LEU A 202 -4.21 -0.68 -1.34
CA LEU A 202 -3.25 -1.04 -2.38
C LEU A 202 -2.83 0.21 -3.17
N ASN A 203 -1.56 0.24 -3.59
CA ASN A 203 -1.09 1.24 -4.53
C ASN A 203 -1.68 0.94 -5.92
N GLU A 204 -2.47 1.88 -6.42
CA GLU A 204 -3.20 1.74 -7.68
C GLU A 204 -2.29 1.62 -8.91
N ASP A 205 -1.19 2.39 -8.97
CA ASP A 205 -0.24 2.33 -10.09
C ASP A 205 0.48 0.98 -10.13
N TYR A 206 0.86 0.46 -8.97
CA TYR A 206 1.47 -0.86 -8.86
C TYR A 206 0.49 -1.95 -9.30
N ALA A 207 -0.76 -1.90 -8.79
CA ALA A 207 -1.82 -2.83 -9.16
C ALA A 207 -2.15 -2.76 -10.66
N TYR A 208 -2.20 -1.55 -11.24
CA TYR A 208 -2.40 -1.33 -12.68
C TYR A 208 -1.33 -2.05 -13.51
N GLY A 209 -0.06 -1.90 -13.14
CA GLY A 209 1.05 -2.54 -13.83
C GLY A 209 0.97 -4.07 -13.87
N LEU A 210 0.35 -4.69 -12.87
CA LEU A 210 0.24 -6.15 -12.75
C LEU A 210 -1.06 -6.72 -13.34
N GLU A 211 -2.20 -6.09 -13.04
CA GLU A 211 -3.52 -6.71 -13.23
C GLU A 211 -4.43 -5.96 -14.22
N ALA A 212 -4.00 -4.84 -14.81
CA ALA A 212 -4.85 -4.03 -15.69
C ALA A 212 -5.52 -4.84 -16.80
N THR A 213 -4.74 -5.64 -17.53
CA THR A 213 -5.27 -6.46 -18.62
C THR A 213 -6.32 -7.46 -18.12
N ARG A 214 -6.14 -8.03 -16.93
CA ARG A 214 -7.08 -9.02 -16.38
C ARG A 214 -8.38 -8.36 -15.94
N ILE A 215 -8.32 -7.24 -15.23
CA ILE A 215 -9.52 -6.50 -14.79
C ILE A 215 -10.33 -5.99 -15.98
N ILE A 216 -9.68 -5.31 -16.93
CA ILE A 216 -10.36 -4.75 -18.12
C ILE A 216 -11.08 -5.87 -18.89
N ARG A 217 -10.38 -7.00 -19.09
CA ARG A 217 -10.92 -8.16 -19.81
C ARG A 217 -12.04 -8.86 -19.04
N THR A 218 -11.89 -9.03 -17.72
CA THR A 218 -12.94 -9.62 -16.87
C THR A 218 -14.20 -8.77 -16.95
N TRP A 219 -14.10 -7.45 -16.81
CA TRP A 219 -15.25 -6.56 -16.97
C TRP A 219 -15.87 -6.67 -18.36
N ALA A 220 -15.07 -6.61 -19.43
CA ALA A 220 -15.58 -6.70 -20.80
C ALA A 220 -16.37 -7.99 -21.05
N VAL A 221 -15.86 -9.14 -20.59
CA VAL A 221 -16.49 -10.45 -20.77
C VAL A 221 -17.75 -10.60 -19.92
N PHE A 222 -17.69 -10.24 -18.64
CA PHE A 222 -18.75 -10.54 -17.67
C PHE A 222 -19.79 -9.43 -17.48
N LYS A 223 -19.61 -8.26 -18.09
CA LYS A 223 -20.59 -7.16 -18.02
C LYS A 223 -22.04 -7.60 -18.32
N PRO A 224 -22.36 -8.41 -19.36
CA PRO A 224 -23.72 -8.87 -19.60
C PRO A 224 -24.33 -9.67 -18.44
N TYR A 225 -23.55 -10.59 -17.85
CA TYR A 225 -23.96 -11.36 -16.68
C TYR A 225 -24.19 -10.49 -15.45
N ILE A 226 -23.32 -9.51 -15.20
CA ILE A 226 -23.45 -8.57 -14.08
C ILE A 226 -24.73 -7.74 -14.23
N LEU A 227 -24.99 -7.20 -15.42
CA LEU A 227 -26.21 -6.42 -15.68
C LEU A 227 -27.48 -7.25 -15.54
N ALA A 228 -27.47 -8.50 -16.00
CA ALA A 228 -28.59 -9.42 -15.80
C ALA A 228 -28.83 -9.69 -14.31
N THR A 229 -27.77 -9.89 -13.53
CA THR A 229 -27.85 -10.11 -12.08
C THR A 229 -28.39 -8.89 -11.34
N ARG A 230 -27.88 -7.68 -11.61
CA ARG A 230 -28.39 -6.43 -11.02
C ARG A 230 -29.87 -6.19 -11.31
N LYS A 231 -30.33 -6.57 -12.51
CA LYS A 231 -31.74 -6.49 -12.88
C LYS A 231 -32.61 -7.49 -12.12
N GLU A 232 -32.11 -8.70 -11.90
CA GLU A 232 -32.80 -9.77 -11.19
C GLU A 232 -32.89 -9.50 -9.68
N THR A 233 -31.80 -9.02 -9.06
CA THR A 233 -31.73 -8.76 -7.62
C THR A 233 -32.19 -7.36 -7.23
N GLU A 234 -32.42 -6.48 -8.20
CA GLU A 234 -32.67 -5.04 -8.02
C GLU A 234 -31.54 -4.30 -7.26
N ASP A 235 -30.35 -4.90 -7.14
CA ASP A 235 -29.19 -4.29 -6.51
C ASP A 235 -28.21 -3.76 -7.55
N PHE A 236 -28.19 -2.43 -7.72
CA PHE A 236 -27.27 -1.76 -8.62
C PHE A 236 -25.80 -1.77 -8.15
N ARG A 237 -25.54 -2.11 -6.88
CA ARG A 237 -24.19 -2.08 -6.29
C ARG A 237 -23.39 -3.36 -6.51
N THR A 238 -24.05 -4.44 -6.92
CA THR A 238 -23.39 -5.70 -7.23
C THR A 238 -22.28 -5.49 -8.27
N TYR A 239 -21.02 -5.74 -7.88
CA TYR A 239 -19.81 -5.55 -8.71
C TYR A 239 -19.52 -4.10 -9.16
N VAL A 240 -19.83 -3.11 -8.31
CA VAL A 240 -19.61 -1.69 -8.64
C VAL A 240 -18.15 -1.29 -8.60
N GLU A 241 -17.33 -1.91 -7.74
CA GLU A 241 -15.90 -1.56 -7.66
C GLU A 241 -15.14 -2.09 -8.87
N LEU A 242 -15.44 -3.32 -9.31
CA LEU A 242 -14.93 -3.88 -10.56
C LEU A 242 -15.27 -2.98 -11.76
N GLU A 243 -16.52 -2.54 -11.89
CA GLU A 243 -16.94 -1.63 -12.98
C GLU A 243 -16.15 -0.32 -12.96
N ARG A 244 -16.03 0.30 -11.78
CA ARG A 244 -15.35 1.58 -11.60
C ARG A 244 -13.88 1.49 -11.99
N ILE A 245 -13.15 0.51 -11.43
CA ILE A 245 -11.72 0.33 -11.68
C ILE A 245 -11.49 -0.06 -13.14
N ALA A 246 -12.28 -0.99 -13.69
CA ALA A 246 -12.14 -1.39 -15.08
C ALA A 246 -12.39 -0.25 -16.06
N GLY A 247 -13.39 0.60 -15.80
CA GLY A 247 -13.68 1.80 -16.60
C GLY A 247 -12.49 2.76 -16.62
N SER A 248 -12.03 3.17 -15.43
CA SER A 248 -10.88 4.08 -15.29
C SER A 248 -9.61 3.52 -15.95
N TRP A 249 -9.31 2.24 -15.75
CA TRP A 249 -8.13 1.59 -16.31
C TRP A 249 -8.21 1.42 -17.83
N THR A 250 -9.41 1.24 -18.38
CA THR A 250 -9.64 1.22 -19.83
C THR A 250 -9.32 2.57 -20.46
N GLU A 251 -9.76 3.67 -19.84
CA GLU A 251 -9.45 5.03 -20.30
C GLU A 251 -7.96 5.31 -20.22
N ARG A 252 -7.32 4.96 -19.09
CA ARG A 252 -5.88 5.07 -18.91
C ARG A 252 -5.11 4.31 -20.00
N ARG A 253 -5.49 3.05 -20.28
CA ARG A 253 -4.84 2.23 -21.30
C ARG A 253 -4.95 2.85 -22.69
N LYS A 254 -6.14 3.32 -23.08
CA LYS A 254 -6.35 4.01 -24.36
C LYS A 254 -5.47 5.26 -24.49
N ALA A 255 -5.30 6.02 -23.41
CA ALA A 255 -4.45 7.19 -23.39
C ALA A 255 -2.95 6.81 -23.54
N GLU A 256 -2.51 5.75 -22.88
CA GLU A 256 -1.14 5.20 -23.02
C GLU A 256 -0.88 4.71 -24.45
N ASP A 257 -1.80 3.93 -25.03
CA ASP A 257 -1.70 3.40 -26.40
C ASP A 257 -1.62 4.53 -27.43
N THR A 258 -2.42 5.60 -27.24
CA THR A 258 -2.39 6.79 -28.11
C THR A 258 -1.06 7.52 -28.02
N LYS A 259 -0.50 7.66 -26.80
CA LYS A 259 0.81 8.28 -26.60
C LYS A 259 1.92 7.47 -27.25
N GLU A 260 1.87 6.14 -27.14
CA GLU A 260 2.85 5.24 -27.76
C GLU A 260 2.76 5.29 -29.28
N ALA A 261 1.54 5.28 -29.85
CA ALA A 261 1.33 5.42 -31.29
C ALA A 261 1.90 6.74 -31.84
N ASN A 262 1.64 7.86 -31.15
CA ASN A 262 2.19 9.16 -31.52
C ASN A 262 3.71 9.21 -31.39
N ALA A 263 4.27 8.63 -30.32
CA ALA A 263 5.71 8.54 -30.14
C ALA A 263 6.38 7.70 -31.24
N LYS A 264 5.73 6.62 -31.68
CA LYS A 264 6.20 5.80 -32.80
C LYS A 264 6.21 6.58 -34.12
N LEU A 265 5.11 7.27 -34.45
CA LEU A 265 5.03 8.11 -35.65
C LEU A 265 6.13 9.19 -35.68
N ASN A 266 6.41 9.83 -34.54
CA ASN A 266 7.47 10.83 -34.43
C ASN A 266 8.88 10.22 -34.63
N ARG A 267 9.12 9.00 -34.13
CA ARG A 267 10.39 8.29 -34.36
C ARG A 267 10.55 7.91 -35.84
N ASP A 268 9.49 7.39 -36.45
CA ASP A 268 9.48 6.98 -37.86
C ASP A 268 9.72 8.19 -38.78
N ALA A 269 9.10 9.34 -38.48
CA ALA A 269 9.34 10.60 -39.20
C ALA A 269 10.78 11.11 -39.05
N ALA A 270 11.36 11.05 -37.85
CA ALA A 270 12.75 11.45 -37.63
C ALA A 270 13.75 10.57 -38.38
N ASN A 271 13.50 9.26 -38.45
CA ASN A 271 14.35 8.31 -39.17
C ASN A 271 14.21 8.43 -40.70
N GLY A 272 13.01 8.69 -41.21
CA GLY A 272 12.77 8.88 -42.65
C GLY A 272 13.58 10.04 -43.25
N ILE A 273 13.79 11.12 -42.48
CA ILE A 273 14.59 12.28 -42.89
C ILE A 273 16.08 11.94 -43.07
N GLN A 274 16.61 10.93 -42.37
CA GLN A 274 18.01 10.51 -42.52
C GLN A 274 18.29 9.68 -43.77
N SER A 275 17.27 9.11 -44.41
CA SER A 275 17.45 8.23 -45.59
C SER A 275 17.57 8.98 -46.93
N VAL A 276 17.42 10.31 -46.94
CA VAL A 276 17.39 11.14 -48.17
C VAL A 276 18.60 12.08 -48.28
N VAL A 277 19.67 11.88 -47.50
CA VAL A 277 20.94 12.58 -47.77
C VAL A 277 21.68 11.77 -48.84
N PRO A 278 21.78 12.26 -50.09
CA PRO A 278 22.56 11.57 -51.11
C PRO A 278 24.02 11.60 -50.66
N GLY A 279 24.62 10.43 -50.49
CA GLY A 279 26.07 10.32 -50.28
C GLY A 279 26.78 10.91 -51.49
N GLY A 280 27.38 12.09 -51.30
CA GLY A 280 28.31 12.71 -52.25
C GLY A 280 29.69 12.08 -52.17
#